data_AF-A0A354I115-F1
#
_entry.id   AF-A0A354I115-F1
#
_cell.length_a   1.000
_cell.length_b   1.000
_cell.length_c   1.000
_cell.angle_alpha   90.00
_cell.angle_beta   90.00
_cell.angle_gamma   90.00
#
_symmetry.space_group_name_H-M   'P 1'
#
loop_
_entity.id
_entity.type
_entity.pdbx_description
1 polymer ?
#
loop_
_entity_poly.entity_id
_entity_poly.type
_entity_poly.pdbx_seq_one_letter_code
_entity_poly.pdbx_strand_id
1 'polypeptide(L)' 'MAEIGEYTIVKRDCGSIESYRTYANTLGALREIAAQVGFTINEKSNTRQNGSKLVDFINGSK' A
#
# COMPACT_ATOMS: atom_id res chain seq x y z
N MET A 1 -18.20 -13.89 6.80
CA MET A 1 -18.57 -12.62 6.13
C MET A 1 -17.34 -12.12 5.40
N ALA A 2 -17.47 -11.61 4.18
CA ALA A 2 -16.38 -10.97 3.46
C ALA A 2 -16.62 -9.47 3.48
N GLU A 3 -15.68 -8.72 4.04
CA GLU A 3 -15.79 -7.27 4.17
C GLU A 3 -14.70 -6.63 3.31
N ILE A 4 -15.14 -5.82 2.34
CA ILE A 4 -14.27 -5.00 1.50
C ILE A 4 -14.23 -3.63 2.17
N GLY A 5 -13.03 -3.23 2.61
CA GLY A 5 -12.80 -1.97 3.33
C GLY A 5 -13.06 -0.72 2.49
N GLU A 6 -12.52 0.43 2.88
CA GLU A 6 -12.80 1.70 2.22
C GLU A 6 -12.06 1.86 0.88
N TYR A 7 -12.71 2.54 -0.07
CA TYR A 7 -12.15 2.88 -1.37
C TYR A 7 -12.48 4.32 -1.73
N THR A 8 -11.50 5.00 -2.34
CA THR A 8 -11.71 6.25 -3.06
C THR A 8 -11.86 5.92 -4.55
N ILE A 9 -12.99 6.32 -5.14
CA ILE A 9 -13.25 6.18 -6.58
C ILE A 9 -13.19 7.56 -7.22
N VAL A 10 -12.35 7.72 -8.24
CA VAL A 10 -12.19 8.96 -8.99
C VAL A 10 -12.61 8.72 -10.43
N LYS A 11 -13.55 9.53 -10.92
CA LYS A 11 -13.88 9.62 -12.34
C LYS A 11 -13.07 10.75 -12.95
N ARG A 12 -12.19 10.43 -13.91
CA ARG A 12 -11.41 11.42 -14.66
C ARG A 12 -12.26 12.07 -15.74
N ASP A 13 -11.85 13.25 -16.20
CA ASP A 13 -12.54 14.00 -17.26
C ASP A 13 -12.56 13.24 -18.60
N CYS A 14 -11.58 12.37 -18.84
CA CYS A 14 -11.55 11.48 -20.01
C CYS A 14 -12.49 10.27 -19.90
N GLY A 15 -13.27 10.16 -18.82
CA GLY A 15 -14.22 9.07 -18.59
C GLY A 15 -13.62 7.82 -17.96
N SER A 16 -12.31 7.76 -17.68
CA SER A 16 -11.70 6.64 -16.96
C SER A 16 -12.09 6.65 -15.48
N ILE A 17 -12.15 5.45 -14.90
CA ILE A 17 -12.37 5.23 -13.46
C ILE A 17 -11.09 4.73 -12.83
N GLU A 18 -10.65 5.41 -11.78
CA GLU A 18 -9.55 4.98 -10.93
C GLU A 18 -10.10 4.64 -9.54
N SER A 19 -9.67 3.51 -8.98
CA SER A 19 -10.01 3.12 -7.62
C SER A 19 -8.75 2.95 -6.78
N TYR A 20 -8.79 3.52 -5.57
CA TYR A 20 -7.72 3.44 -4.58
C TYR A 20 -8.29 2.83 -3.33
N ARG A 21 -7.71 1.74 -2.84
CA ARG A 21 -8.06 1.22 -1.51
C ARG A 21 -7.50 2.16 -0.46
N THR A 22 -8.36 2.72 0.38
CA THR A 22 -7.94 3.55 1.51
C THR A 22 -7.69 2.66 2.71
N TYR A 23 -6.53 2.82 3.33
CA TYR A 23 -6.13 2.05 4.49
C TYR A 23 -6.23 2.91 5.73
N ALA A 24 -7.19 2.61 6.62
CA ALA A 24 -7.26 3.22 7.94
C ALA A 24 -6.01 2.92 8.78
N ASN A 25 -5.37 1.77 8.53
CA ASN A 25 -4.12 1.35 9.17
C ASN A 25 -2.97 1.31 8.16
N THR A 26 -2.12 2.34 8.19
CA THR A 26 -0.93 2.45 7.34
C THR A 26 0.00 1.24 7.48
N LEU A 27 0.19 0.70 8.68
CA LEU A 27 1.09 -0.45 8.88
C LEU A 27 0.53 -1.73 8.27
N GLY A 28 -0.80 -1.91 8.31
CA GLY A 28 -1.48 -3.01 7.61
C GLY A 28 -1.23 -2.95 6.10
N ALA A 29 -1.40 -1.76 5.50
CA ALA A 29 -1.12 -1.54 4.08
C ALA A 29 0.33 -1.88 3.72
N LEU A 30 1.29 -1.44 4.54
CA LEU A 30 2.70 -1.75 4.33
C LEU A 30 2.99 -3.26 4.36
N ARG A 31 2.36 -4.01 5.27
CA ARG A 31 2.51 -5.48 5.33
C ARG A 31 1.93 -6.17 4.09
N GLU A 32 0.76 -5.74 3.62
CA GLU A 32 0.14 -6.29 2.40
C GLU A 32 1.04 -6.08 1.18
N ILE A 33 1.52 -4.84 0.97
CA ILE A 33 2.39 -4.52 -0.16
C ILE A 33 3.72 -5.27 -0.05
N ALA A 34 4.32 -5.30 1.14
CA ALA A 34 5.56 -6.01 1.39
C ALA A 34 5.45 -7.51 1.04
N ALA A 35 4.34 -8.16 1.42
CA ALA A 35 4.09 -9.56 1.07
C ALA A 35 3.97 -9.79 -0.45
N GLN A 36 3.35 -8.85 -1.18
CA GLN A 36 3.22 -8.94 -2.64
C GLN A 36 4.55 -8.81 -3.38
N VAL A 37 5.47 -7.98 -2.87
CA VAL A 37 6.77 -7.73 -3.51
C VAL A 37 7.91 -8.57 -2.93
N GLY A 38 7.64 -9.42 -1.94
CA GLY A 38 8.67 -10.24 -1.28
C GLY A 38 9.60 -9.47 -0.34
N PHE A 39 9.13 -8.33 0.19
CA PHE A 39 9.85 -7.54 1.19
C PHE A 39 9.46 -7.95 2.62
N THR A 40 10.41 -7.92 3.55
CA THR A 40 10.17 -8.24 4.97
C THR A 40 10.09 -6.96 5.81
N ILE A 41 8.94 -6.74 6.45
CA ILE A 41 8.76 -5.64 7.40
C ILE A 41 9.58 -5.88 8.67
N ASN A 42 10.24 -4.83 9.16
CA ASN A 42 10.92 -4.87 10.45
C ASN A 42 9.97 -4.37 11.55
N GLU A 43 9.48 -5.27 12.39
CA GLU A 43 8.58 -4.96 13.50
C GLU A 43 9.22 -4.09 14.59
N LYS A 44 10.56 -3.95 14.63
CA LYS A 44 11.26 -3.01 15.51
C LYS A 44 11.35 -1.59 14.93
N SER A 45 11.06 -1.41 13.64
CA SER A 45 11.08 -0.11 12.97
C SER A 45 9.70 0.53 12.98
N ASN A 46 9.66 1.86 13.02
CA ASN A 46 8.40 2.58 12.92
C ASN A 46 7.83 2.53 11.49
N THR A 47 6.53 2.83 11.36
CA THR A 47 5.79 2.79 10.09
C THR A 47 6.46 3.61 8.98
N ARG A 48 6.98 4.80 9.31
CA ARG A 48 7.66 5.67 8.33
C ARG A 48 8.94 5.04 7.79
N GLN A 49 9.77 4.46 8.65
CA GLN A 49 11.02 3.80 8.25
C GLN A 49 10.75 2.56 7.41
N ASN A 50 9.78 1.74 7.80
CA ASN A 50 9.36 0.58 7.02
C ASN A 50 8.83 1.00 5.64
N GLY A 51 8.02 2.07 5.59
CA GLY A 51 7.53 2.62 4.33
C GLY A 51 8.63 3.11 3.41
N SER A 52 9.60 3.89 3.91
CA SER A 52 10.73 4.37 3.11
C SER A 52 11.52 3.22 2.49
N LYS A 53 11.89 2.21 3.30
CA LYS A 53 12.67 1.07 2.82
C LYS A 53 11.92 0.21 1.81
N LEU A 54 10.60 0.07 1.99
CA LEU A 54 9.76 -0.64 1.03
C LEU A 54 9.73 0.08 -0.32
N VAL A 55 9.58 1.41 -0.32
CA VAL A 55 9.64 2.22 -1.55
C VAL A 55 11.01 2.10 -2.22
N ASP A 56 12.09 2.18 -1.44
CA ASP A 56 13.45 2.01 -1.95
C ASP A 56 13.64 0.63 -2.60
N PHE A 57 13.13 -0.44 -1.96
CA PHE A 57 13.17 -1.81 -2.50
C PHE A 57 12.40 -1.94 -3.82
N ILE A 58 11.18 -1.39 -3.90
CA ILE A 58 10.35 -1.43 -5.10
C ILE A 58 11.02 -0.68 -6.26
N ASN A 59 11.59 0.49 -5.99
CA ASN A 59 12.27 1.29 -7.01
C ASN A 59 13.62 0.71 -7.44
N GLY A 60 14.34 0.05 -6.51
CA GLY A 60 15.60 -0.64 -6.83
C GLY A 60 15.41 -1.99 -7.55
N SER A 61 14.19 -2.53 -7.53
CA SER A 61 13.83 -3.76 -8.26
C SER A 61 13.31 -3.50 -9.69
N LYS A 62 13.30 -2.23 -10.13
CA LYS A 62 12.93 -1.82 -11.50
C LYS A 62 14.11 -1.85 -12.45
#